data_AF-A0A7G6SEC9-F1
#
_entry.id   AF-A0A7G6SEC9-F1
#
_cell.length_a   1.000
_cell.length_b   1.000
_cell.length_c   1.000
_cell.angle_alpha   90.00
_cell.angle_beta   90.00
_cell.angle_gamma   90.00
#
_symmetry.space_group_name_H-M   'P 1'
#
loop_
_entity.id
_entity.type
_entity.pdbx_description
1 polymer ?
#
loop_
_entity_poly.entity_id
_entity_poly.type
_entity_poly.pdbx_seq_one_letter_code
_entity_poly.pdbx_strand_id
1 'polypeptide(L)'
;MAHFEYRLHAFDLDSKFGFADGNMFGALLREKLGKLAPNKREVLVECVKRYLLPAIPRRVRTMIVARGHNPIRLVDGETIDDVEDVTVGIAEKDVLRVARELLSRMKK
;
A
#
# COMPACT_ATOMS: atom_id res chain seq x y z
N MET A 1 16.15 -6.46 18.26
CA MET A 1 15.04 -5.51 18.02
C MET A 1 14.11 -6.19 17.03
N ALA A 2 12.80 -6.28 17.32
CA ALA A 2 11.87 -6.90 16.37
C ALA A 2 11.80 -6.03 15.10
N HIS A 3 12.18 -6.59 13.96
CA HIS A 3 11.96 -5.94 12.68
C HIS A 3 10.48 -6.09 12.35
N PHE A 4 9.70 -5.02 12.55
CA PHE A 4 8.31 -4.99 12.10
C PHE A 4 8.31 -4.83 10.59
N GLU A 5 7.82 -5.87 9.90
CA GLU A 5 7.59 -5.86 8.47
C GLU A 5 6.08 -5.88 8.20
N TYR A 6 5.65 -4.99 7.32
CA TYR A 6 4.31 -5.00 6.75
C TYR A 6 4.28 -5.89 5.54
N ARG A 7 3.35 -6.83 5.49
CA ARG A 7 3.20 -7.75 4.36
C ARG A 7 2.11 -7.22 3.43
N LEU A 8 2.49 -6.91 2.20
CA LEU A 8 1.55 -6.65 1.12
C LEU A 8 1.31 -7.94 0.36
N HIS A 9 0.06 -8.38 0.28
CA HIS A 9 -0.30 -9.59 -0.45
C HIS A 9 -0.95 -9.22 -1.79
N ALA A 10 -0.69 -10.01 -2.83
CA ALA A 10 -1.30 -9.78 -4.14
C ALA A 10 -2.82 -9.97 -4.10
N PHE A 11 -3.33 -10.96 -3.35
CA PHE A 11 -4.78 -11.17 -3.19
C PHE A 11 -5.52 -9.95 -2.61
N ASP A 12 -4.83 -9.07 -1.86
CA ASP A 12 -5.43 -7.84 -1.33
C ASP A 12 -5.82 -6.85 -2.45
N LEU A 13 -5.28 -6.99 -3.67
CA LEU A 13 -5.69 -6.19 -4.83
C LEU A 13 -7.11 -6.51 -5.29
N ASP A 14 -7.57 -7.75 -5.10
CA ASP A 14 -8.93 -8.18 -5.46
C ASP A 14 -9.91 -8.09 -4.27
N SER A 15 -9.39 -8.20 -3.04
CA SER A 15 -10.17 -8.13 -1.80
C SER A 15 -10.99 -6.85 -1.65
N LYS A 16 -12.23 -7.01 -1.14
CA LYS A 16 -13.11 -5.90 -0.73
C LYS A 16 -12.52 -5.09 0.43
N PHE A 17 -11.89 -5.76 1.39
CA PHE A 17 -11.25 -5.14 2.54
C PHE A 17 -9.83 -4.67 2.23
N GLY A 18 -9.19 -5.25 1.20
CA GLY A 18 -7.86 -4.89 0.75
C GLY A 18 -6.80 -4.97 1.86
N PHE A 19 -5.77 -4.13 1.74
CA PHE A 19 -4.63 -4.06 2.66
C PHE A 19 -5.03 -3.50 4.05
N ALA A 20 -5.60 -4.37 4.89
CA ALA A 20 -6.09 -4.05 6.23
C ALA A 20 -7.07 -2.86 6.25
N ASP A 21 -8.15 -2.95 5.49
CA ASP A 21 -9.21 -1.93 5.41
C ASP A 21 -8.72 -0.56 4.89
N GLY A 22 -7.63 -0.58 4.10
CA GLY A 22 -6.94 0.63 3.65
C GLY A 22 -6.24 1.41 4.77
N ASN A 23 -6.05 0.78 5.94
CA ASN A 23 -5.50 1.37 7.15
C ASN A 23 -4.22 0.69 7.64
N MET A 24 -3.58 -0.16 6.82
CA MET A 24 -2.39 -0.92 7.18
C MET A 24 -1.30 -0.10 7.88
N PHE A 25 -1.04 1.13 7.43
CA PHE A 25 0.01 1.99 7.98
C PHE A 25 -0.49 3.04 8.99
N GLY A 26 -1.79 3.04 9.33
CA GLY A 26 -2.41 4.12 10.10
C GLY A 26 -1.80 4.34 11.48
N ALA A 27 -1.51 3.24 12.20
CA ALA A 27 -0.90 3.30 13.53
C ALA A 27 0.53 3.89 13.47
N LEU A 28 1.36 3.36 12.57
CA LEU A 28 2.74 3.81 12.38
C LEU A 28 2.81 5.29 12.00
N LEU A 29 2.02 5.72 11.01
CA LEU A 29 2.05 7.10 10.55
C LEU A 29 1.64 8.05 11.67
N ARG A 30 0.61 7.69 12.45
CA ARG A 30 0.19 8.47 13.62
C ARG A 30 1.28 8.53 14.68
N GLU A 31 1.92 7.40 14.99
CA GLU A 31 2.96 7.32 16.02
C GLU A 31 4.19 8.16 15.66
N LYS A 32 4.70 8.04 14.42
CA LYS A 32 5.97 8.66 14.03
C LYS A 32 5.84 10.08 13.47
N LEU A 33 4.70 10.43 12.88
CA LEU A 33 4.50 11.72 12.21
C LEU A 33 3.37 12.56 12.84
N GLY A 34 2.53 11.98 13.70
CA GLY A 34 1.48 12.69 14.41
C GLY A 34 0.54 13.45 13.47
N LYS A 35 0.31 14.74 13.76
CA LYS A 35 -0.55 15.63 12.95
C LYS A 35 0.04 15.96 11.56
N LEU A 36 1.33 15.70 11.36
CA LEU A 36 2.01 15.92 10.08
C LEU A 36 1.95 14.68 9.19
N ALA A 37 1.29 13.60 9.61
CA ALA A 37 1.16 12.40 8.78
C ALA A 37 0.42 12.72 7.46
N PRO A 38 0.95 12.28 6.30
CA PRO A 38 0.23 12.40 5.03
C PRO A 38 -0.99 11.48 5.03
N ASN A 39 -1.79 11.58 3.97
CA ASN A 39 -2.93 10.69 3.78
C ASN A 39 -2.47 9.23 3.74
N LYS A 40 -2.85 8.45 4.75
CA LYS A 40 -2.50 7.03 4.87
C LYS A 40 -2.88 6.19 3.64
N ARG A 41 -3.95 6.54 2.94
CA ARG A 41 -4.38 5.85 1.72
C ARG A 41 -3.40 6.09 0.59
N GLU A 42 -2.90 7.31 0.44
CA GLU A 42 -1.89 7.64 -0.56
C GLU A 42 -0.56 6.95 -0.26
N VAL A 43 -0.15 6.88 1.01
CA VAL A 43 1.04 6.11 1.42
C VAL A 43 0.87 4.64 1.02
N LEU A 44 -0.30 4.05 1.26
CA LEU A 44 -0.59 2.68 0.88
C LEU A 44 -0.54 2.46 -0.64
N VAL A 45 -1.19 3.33 -1.42
CA VAL A 45 -1.15 3.27 -2.89
C VAL A 45 0.30 3.32 -3.40
N GLU A 46 1.11 4.23 -2.87
CA GLU A 46 2.51 4.35 -3.27
C GLU A 46 3.34 3.12 -2.88
N CYS A 47 3.12 2.55 -1.70
CA CYS A 47 3.81 1.32 -1.29
C CYS A 47 3.43 0.14 -2.20
N VAL A 48 2.15 -0.05 -2.50
CA VAL A 48 1.69 -1.09 -3.42
C VAL A 48 2.35 -0.94 -4.79
N LYS A 49 2.36 0.29 -5.35
CA LYS A 49 2.98 0.56 -6.65
C LYS A 49 4.48 0.32 -6.69
N ARG A 50 5.19 0.64 -5.61
CA ARG A 50 6.66 0.56 -5.57
C ARG A 50 7.20 -0.81 -5.20
N TYR A 51 6.46 -1.58 -4.40
CA TYR A 51 6.96 -2.82 -3.82
C TYR A 51 6.18 -4.05 -4.29
N LEU A 52 4.84 -4.00 -4.28
CA LEU A 52 4.03 -5.17 -4.64
C LEU A 52 3.92 -5.35 -6.16
N LEU A 53 3.51 -4.32 -6.90
CA LEU A 53 3.29 -4.45 -8.35
C LEU A 53 4.54 -4.90 -9.13
N PRO A 54 5.76 -4.43 -8.81
CA PRO A 54 6.97 -4.92 -9.47
C PRO A 54 7.35 -6.36 -9.11
N ALA A 55 6.86 -6.90 -7.99
CA ALA A 55 7.14 -8.27 -7.56
C ALA A 55 6.19 -9.30 -8.21
N ILE A 56 5.08 -8.84 -8.79
CA ILE A 56 4.17 -9.72 -9.52
C ILE A 56 4.83 -10.09 -10.87
N PRO A 57 4.96 -11.39 -11.21
CA PRO A 57 5.73 -11.86 -12.37
C PRO A 57 5.12 -11.50 -13.74
N ARG A 58 4.00 -10.77 -13.76
CA ARG A 58 3.36 -10.26 -14.95
C ARG A 58 2.80 -8.87 -14.70
N ARG A 59 2.47 -8.17 -15.79
CA ARG A 59 1.79 -6.87 -15.69
C ARG A 59 0.36 -7.09 -15.21
N VAL A 60 0.02 -6.43 -14.10
CA VAL A 60 -1.33 -6.33 -13.56
C VAL A 60 -1.80 -4.89 -13.68
N ARG A 61 -3.05 -4.70 -14.11
CA ARG A 61 -3.65 -3.37 -14.19
C ARG A 61 -4.43 -3.06 -12.92
N THR A 62 -4.13 -1.91 -12.33
CA THR A 62 -4.78 -1.43 -11.11
C THR A 62 -5.41 -0.06 -11.30
N MET A 63 -6.49 0.21 -10.58
CA MET A 63 -7.10 1.53 -10.44
C MET A 63 -7.03 2.04 -9.00
N ILE A 64 -7.02 3.37 -8.85
CA ILE A 64 -7.12 4.02 -7.54
C ILE A 64 -8.60 4.26 -7.25
N VAL A 65 -9.05 3.85 -6.06
CA VAL A 65 -10.45 3.97 -5.65
C VAL A 65 -10.58 5.06 -4.58
N ALA A 66 -11.30 6.13 -4.94
CA ALA A 66 -11.49 7.28 -4.06
C ALA A 66 -12.34 6.97 -2.81
N ARG A 67 -13.31 6.05 -2.92
CA ARG A 67 -14.27 5.69 -1.86
C ARG A 67 -14.27 4.19 -1.62
N GLY A 68 -14.33 3.77 -0.36
CA GLY A 68 -14.33 2.36 0.05
C GLY A 68 -13.03 1.95 0.75
N HIS A 69 -13.00 0.74 1.29
CA HIS A 69 -11.94 0.28 2.17
C HIS A 69 -10.59 0.17 1.44
N ASN A 70 -10.57 -0.46 0.27
CA ASN A 70 -9.34 -0.66 -0.49
C ASN A 70 -9.05 0.52 -1.46
N PRO A 71 -7.98 1.32 -1.25
CA PRO A 71 -7.67 2.47 -2.09
C PRO A 71 -7.03 2.12 -3.44
N ILE A 72 -6.57 0.87 -3.65
CA ILE A 72 -5.98 0.41 -4.92
C ILE A 72 -6.45 -1.01 -5.19
N ARG A 73 -7.08 -1.22 -6.34
CA ARG A 73 -7.68 -2.51 -6.73
C ARG A 73 -7.32 -2.87 -8.16
N LEU A 74 -7.57 -4.11 -8.54
CA LEU A 74 -7.58 -4.52 -9.94
C LEU A 74 -8.62 -3.71 -10.74
N VAL A 75 -8.36 -3.52 -12.03
CA VAL A 75 -9.37 -3.03 -12.97
C VAL A 75 -10.38 -4.13 -13.28
N ASP A 76 -11.60 -3.77 -13.68
CA ASP A 76 -12.63 -4.75 -14.03
C ASP A 76 -12.13 -5.71 -15.15
N GLY A 77 -12.31 -7.01 -14.93
CA GLY A 77 -11.87 -8.07 -15.84
C GLY A 77 -10.40 -8.50 -15.71
N GLU A 78 -9.63 -7.89 -14.80
CA GLU A 78 -8.29 -8.36 -14.42
C GLU A 78 -8.39 -9.29 -13.21
N THR A 79 -7.63 -10.39 -13.20
CA THR A 79 -7.60 -11.37 -12.10
C THR A 79 -6.22 -11.41 -11.43
N ILE A 80 -6.12 -12.06 -10.27
CA ILE A 80 -4.85 -12.25 -9.54
C ILE A 80 -4.60 -13.71 -9.13
N ASP A 81 -5.50 -14.63 -9.46
CA ASP A 81 -5.50 -16.03 -9.02
C ASP A 81 -4.17 -16.76 -9.32
N ASP A 82 -3.50 -16.40 -10.41
CA ASP A 82 -2.23 -17.00 -10.83
C ASP A 82 -1.01 -16.52 -10.02
N VAL A 83 -1.17 -15.45 -9.24
CA VAL A 83 -0.11 -14.76 -8.51
C VAL A 83 -0.55 -14.34 -7.10
N GLU A 84 -1.65 -14.90 -6.58
CA GLU A 84 -2.27 -14.50 -5.31
C GLU A 84 -1.34 -14.66 -4.11
N ASP A 85 -0.46 -15.67 -4.18
CA ASP A 85 0.55 -15.99 -3.16
C ASP A 85 1.70 -14.99 -3.09
N VAL A 86 1.85 -14.12 -4.11
CA VAL A 86 2.92 -13.11 -4.13
C VAL A 86 2.76 -12.19 -2.93
N THR A 87 3.76 -12.21 -2.06
CA THR A 87 3.79 -11.43 -0.83
C THR A 87 5.09 -10.67 -0.74
N VAL A 88 5.01 -9.38 -0.43
CA VAL A 88 6.17 -8.50 -0.27
C VAL A 88 6.20 -7.92 1.14
N GLY A 89 7.30 -8.16 1.85
CA GLY A 89 7.60 -7.51 3.12
C GLY A 89 8.14 -6.10 2.90
N ILE A 90 7.63 -5.13 3.65
CA ILE A 90 8.11 -3.74 3.67
C ILE A 90 8.50 -3.37 5.09
N ALA A 91 9.75 -2.94 5.27
CA ALA A 91 10.22 -2.46 6.55
C ALA A 91 9.61 -1.09 6.90
N GLU A 92 9.43 -0.84 8.20
CA GLU A 92 8.92 0.44 8.74
C GLU A 92 9.62 1.67 8.12
N LYS A 93 10.96 1.63 8.02
CA LYS A 93 11.78 2.73 7.48
C LYS A 93 11.38 3.11 6.06
N ASP A 94 10.98 2.13 5.25
CA ASP A 94 10.64 2.32 3.84
C ASP A 94 9.23 2.92 3.70
N VAL A 95 8.29 2.52 4.56
CA VAL A 95 6.96 3.16 4.67
C VAL A 95 7.11 4.62 5.09
N LEU A 96 7.93 4.90 6.10
CA LEU A 96 8.19 6.26 6.58
C LEU A 96 8.90 7.11 5.52
N ARG A 97 9.80 6.52 4.71
CA ARG A 97 10.43 7.21 3.58
C ARG A 97 9.37 7.65 2.56
N VAL A 98 8.49 6.75 2.13
CA VAL A 98 7.39 7.08 1.19
C VAL A 98 6.50 8.19 1.77
N ALA A 99 6.14 8.10 3.05
CA ALA A 99 5.33 9.12 3.71
C ALA A 99 6.00 10.51 3.71
N ARG A 100 7.30 10.59 4.01
CA ARG A 100 8.05 11.86 3.99
C ARG A 100 8.16 12.44 2.58
N GLU A 101 8.36 11.61 1.57
CA GLU A 101 8.38 12.04 0.17
C GLU A 101 7.04 12.66 -0.24
N LEU A 102 5.91 12.05 0.13
CA LEU A 102 4.58 12.60 -0.13
C LEU A 102 4.38 13.96 0.53
N LEU A 103 4.80 14.11 1.80
CA LEU A 103 4.77 15.40 2.49
C LEU A 103 5.60 16.47 1.78
N SER A 104 6.77 16.10 1.23
CA SER A 104 7.63 17.05 0.51
C SER A 104 7.01 17.55 -0.79
N ARG A 105 6.16 16.74 -1.43
CA ARG A 105 5.44 17.12 -2.67
C ARG A 105 4.29 18.08 -2.39
N MET A 106 3.67 18.00 -1.22
CA MET A 106 2.58 18.91 -0.83
C MET A 106 3.03 20.31 -0.43
N LYS A 107 4.33 20.49 -0.15
CA LYS A 107 4.91 21.78 0.26
C LYS A 107 5.46 22.60 -0.92
N LYS A 108 5.41 22.06 -2.13
CA LYS A 108 5.74 22.76 -3.38
C LYS A 108 4.45 23.21 -4.04
#